data_AF-G8S023-F1
#
_entry.id   AF-G8S023-F1
#
_cell.length_a   1.000
_cell.length_b   1.000
_cell.length_c   1.000
_cell.angle_alpha   90.00
_cell.angle_beta   90.00
_cell.angle_gamma   90.00
#
_symmetry.space_group_name_H-M   'P 1'
#
loop_
_entity.id
_entity.type
_entity.pdbx_description
1 polymer ?
#
loop_
_entity_poly.entity_id
_entity_poly.type
_entity_poly.pdbx_seq_one_letter_code
_entity_poly.pdbx_strand_id
1 'polypeptide(L)'
;MTFRDKSVIRQQSSDDIDTFRGVKSSAPTTGEATNADSSTSVDVPTTSPSDGLSRDLAPPYVAPMTTSASSVITAINTRRPGLKPAKQHMLMFFMQGHHLAWRDRALFDEPMHATERAVEIDASADSAEPQITDEAALNTIGYVIARYSALSPADLRTLIQASQPWQTATKPGSESRIEWALLRDWFQRPDETDDPDDERPNRAEVAAAEAYLASRARK
;
A
#
# COMPACT_ATOMS: atom_id res chain seq x y z
N MET A 1 0.84 -20.76 56.30
CA MET A 1 1.65 -21.94 55.93
C MET A 1 1.15 -22.49 54.61
N THR A 2 1.74 -22.05 53.49
CA THR A 2 2.60 -22.86 52.60
C THR A 2 1.88 -24.02 51.90
N PHE A 3 1.36 -23.75 50.69
CA PHE A 3 1.31 -24.76 49.64
C PHE A 3 2.18 -24.31 48.48
N ARG A 4 3.01 -25.25 48.04
CA ARG A 4 4.26 -25.08 47.34
C ARG A 4 4.03 -25.39 45.87
N ASP A 5 4.37 -24.39 45.07
CA ASP A 5 4.52 -24.41 43.63
C ASP A 5 5.37 -25.60 43.14
N LYS A 6 4.81 -26.39 42.20
CA LYS A 6 5.53 -27.25 41.25
C LYS A 6 4.63 -27.53 40.05
N SER A 7 4.82 -26.80 38.95
CA SER A 7 4.46 -27.30 37.62
C SER A 7 5.61 -27.02 36.66
N VAL A 8 6.33 -28.10 36.39
CA VAL A 8 7.43 -28.21 35.44
C VAL A 8 6.80 -28.35 34.06
N ILE A 9 6.88 -27.33 33.22
CA ILE A 9 6.58 -27.43 31.80
C ILE A 9 7.91 -27.56 31.06
N ARG A 10 8.12 -28.72 30.45
CA ARG A 10 9.30 -29.08 29.68
C ARG A 10 9.09 -28.59 28.25
N GLN A 11 9.80 -27.54 27.86
CA GLN A 11 10.02 -27.17 26.47
C GLN A 11 10.85 -28.27 25.78
N GLN A 12 10.44 -28.70 24.59
CA GLN A 12 11.34 -29.24 23.59
C GLN A 12 11.09 -28.48 22.29
N SER A 13 12.11 -27.72 21.91
CA SER A 13 12.31 -27.04 20.64
C SER A 13 13.24 -27.89 19.76
N SER A 14 13.46 -27.42 18.54
CA SER A 14 14.40 -27.86 17.51
C SER A 14 14.02 -29.10 16.71
N ASP A 15 14.36 -29.21 15.43
CA ASP A 15 14.83 -28.33 14.34
C ASP A 15 15.15 -29.36 13.26
N ASP A 16 14.59 -29.26 12.06
CA ASP A 16 15.08 -30.05 10.92
C ASP A 16 14.99 -29.19 9.65
N ILE A 17 16.07 -28.47 9.38
CA ILE A 17 16.40 -27.89 8.08
C ILE A 17 17.76 -28.50 7.69
N ASP A 18 17.74 -29.39 6.70
CA ASP A 18 18.92 -30.03 6.08
C ASP A 18 18.83 -29.74 4.57
N THR A 19 19.62 -28.83 4.00
CA THR A 19 20.96 -29.02 3.38
C THR A 19 20.92 -29.09 1.84
N PHE A 20 21.34 -27.98 1.23
CA PHE A 20 22.42 -27.85 0.23
C PHE A 20 22.53 -28.75 -1.04
N ARG A 21 22.68 -28.03 -2.17
CA ARG A 21 23.74 -28.14 -3.21
C ARG A 21 23.63 -29.22 -4.30
N GLY A 22 23.52 -28.76 -5.54
CA GLY A 22 23.76 -29.56 -6.74
C GLY A 22 24.11 -28.69 -7.96
N VAL A 23 25.40 -28.55 -8.23
CA VAL A 23 26.05 -27.89 -9.39
C VAL A 23 25.84 -28.68 -10.70
N LYS A 24 25.82 -27.97 -11.85
CA LYS A 24 26.52 -28.26 -13.14
C LYS A 24 26.04 -27.28 -14.23
N SER A 25 26.80 -26.24 -14.60
CA SER A 25 27.82 -26.23 -15.67
C SER A 25 27.50 -27.08 -16.91
N SER A 26 27.24 -26.42 -18.06
CA SER A 26 28.07 -26.48 -19.28
C SER A 26 27.45 -25.65 -20.43
N ALA A 27 28.18 -24.64 -20.92
CA ALA A 27 28.23 -24.23 -22.33
C ALA A 27 29.25 -25.15 -23.06
N PRO A 28 29.57 -25.07 -24.38
CA PRO A 28 29.32 -23.99 -25.35
C PRO A 28 28.90 -24.51 -26.76
N THR A 29 28.76 -23.63 -27.76
CA THR A 29 29.38 -23.79 -29.11
C THR A 29 29.04 -22.60 -30.02
N THR A 30 30.11 -21.95 -30.45
CA THR A 30 30.26 -20.94 -31.48
C THR A 30 29.96 -21.50 -32.87
N GLY A 31 29.25 -20.74 -33.71
CA GLY A 31 29.08 -20.98 -35.14
C GLY A 31 29.14 -19.66 -35.90
N GLU A 32 30.20 -19.51 -36.68
CA GLU A 32 30.63 -18.34 -37.45
C GLU A 32 30.12 -18.38 -38.90
N ALA A 33 30.25 -17.23 -39.58
CA ALA A 33 30.39 -17.04 -41.04
C ALA A 33 29.10 -16.96 -41.89
N THR A 34 28.96 -16.17 -42.97
CA THR A 34 29.60 -14.96 -43.56
C THR A 34 28.85 -14.69 -44.88
N ASN A 35 28.96 -13.46 -45.42
CA ASN A 35 28.85 -13.05 -46.85
C ASN A 35 27.43 -12.79 -47.42
N ALA A 36 27.12 -11.55 -47.79
CA ALA A 36 27.51 -10.76 -48.99
C ALA A 36 26.51 -10.99 -50.14
N ASP A 37 25.63 -10.02 -50.40
CA ASP A 37 25.77 -8.96 -51.41
C ASP A 37 25.17 -9.39 -52.76
N SER A 38 24.13 -8.68 -53.21
CA SER A 38 23.94 -8.27 -54.60
C SER A 38 22.68 -7.42 -54.74
N SER A 39 22.90 -6.22 -55.28
CA SER A 39 21.90 -5.25 -55.73
C SER A 39 21.12 -5.77 -56.95
N THR A 40 19.95 -5.18 -57.27
CA THR A 40 19.69 -4.49 -58.56
C THR A 40 18.25 -3.92 -58.58
N SER A 41 18.15 -2.66 -58.98
CA SER A 41 16.96 -1.82 -59.23
C SER A 41 15.91 -2.42 -60.17
N VAL A 42 14.64 -1.98 -60.00
CA VAL A 42 13.85 -1.44 -61.13
C VAL A 42 12.68 -0.55 -60.66
N ASP A 43 12.59 0.59 -61.34
CA ASP A 43 11.52 1.57 -61.60
C ASP A 43 10.19 1.62 -60.82
N VAL A 44 9.82 2.86 -60.50
CA VAL A 44 8.49 3.35 -60.11
C VAL A 44 7.64 3.55 -61.38
N PRO A 45 6.31 3.37 -61.32
CA PRO A 45 5.50 4.57 -61.49
C PRO A 45 4.28 4.64 -60.55
N THR A 46 4.04 5.87 -60.09
CA THR A 46 2.82 6.46 -59.59
C THR A 46 1.53 5.74 -59.99
N THR A 47 0.70 5.36 -59.00
CA THR A 47 -0.75 5.63 -58.98
C THR A 47 -1.24 5.49 -57.54
N SER A 48 -1.68 6.59 -56.93
CA SER A 48 -2.56 6.55 -55.76
C SER A 48 -3.95 6.11 -56.20
N PRO A 49 -4.57 5.15 -55.50
CA PRO A 49 -5.98 5.22 -55.23
C PRO A 49 -6.18 5.48 -53.75
N SER A 50 -6.97 6.51 -53.47
CA SER A 50 -7.58 6.81 -52.19
C SER A 50 -8.29 5.57 -51.67
N ASP A 51 -7.67 4.88 -50.71
CA ASP A 51 -8.37 3.88 -49.91
C ASP A 51 -8.53 4.45 -48.51
N GLY A 52 -9.78 4.77 -48.19
CA GLY A 52 -10.22 5.28 -46.91
C GLY A 52 -10.03 4.19 -45.86
N LEU A 53 -8.81 4.07 -45.37
CA LEU A 53 -8.53 3.46 -44.08
C LEU A 53 -9.09 4.41 -43.02
N SER A 54 -10.39 4.26 -42.76
CA SER A 54 -10.98 4.48 -41.44
C SER A 54 -10.11 3.69 -40.47
N ARG A 55 -9.04 4.33 -39.97
CA ARG A 55 -8.36 3.92 -38.76
C ARG A 55 -9.45 3.93 -37.71
N ASP A 56 -9.96 2.74 -37.45
CA ASP A 56 -10.61 2.38 -36.21
C ASP A 56 -9.70 2.93 -35.10
N LEU A 57 -10.06 4.12 -34.61
CA LEU A 57 -9.38 4.79 -33.52
C LEU A 57 -9.69 3.92 -32.31
N ALA A 58 -8.91 2.85 -32.13
CA ALA A 58 -8.79 2.17 -30.87
C ALA A 58 -8.63 3.29 -29.83
N PRO A 59 -9.49 3.32 -28.78
CA PRO A 59 -9.40 4.36 -27.78
C PRO A 59 -7.96 4.43 -27.30
N PRO A 60 -7.38 5.64 -27.14
CA PRO A 60 -6.02 5.76 -26.65
C PRO A 60 -5.91 4.91 -25.39
N TYR A 61 -4.92 4.02 -25.35
CA TYR A 61 -4.67 3.18 -24.20
C TYR A 61 -4.44 4.09 -22.99
N VAL A 62 -5.49 4.31 -22.20
CA VAL A 62 -5.39 4.99 -20.92
C VAL A 62 -4.77 3.95 -20.01
N ALA A 63 -3.45 3.99 -19.87
CA ALA A 63 -2.78 3.26 -18.81
C ALA A 63 -3.54 3.57 -17.50
N PRO A 64 -3.83 2.57 -16.66
CA PRO A 64 -4.48 2.83 -15.37
C PRO A 64 -3.55 3.76 -14.57
N MET A 65 -3.83 5.06 -14.64
CA MET A 65 -3.09 6.07 -13.92
C MET A 65 -3.40 5.85 -12.45
N THR A 66 -2.35 5.57 -11.69
CA THR A 66 -2.37 5.72 -10.24
C THR A 66 -2.88 7.11 -9.92
N THR A 67 -3.78 7.18 -8.94
CA THR A 67 -4.42 8.44 -8.59
C THR A 67 -3.43 9.29 -7.81
N SER A 68 -3.34 10.60 -8.04
CA SER A 68 -2.51 11.46 -7.18
C SER A 68 -3.09 11.64 -5.77
N ALA A 69 -2.21 11.91 -4.81
CA ALA A 69 -2.58 12.31 -3.45
C ALA A 69 -3.53 13.51 -3.45
N SER A 70 -3.30 14.47 -4.34
CA SER A 70 -4.15 15.67 -4.53
C SER A 70 -5.56 15.32 -5.01
N SER A 71 -5.72 14.36 -5.92
CA SER A 71 -7.04 13.84 -6.32
C SER A 71 -7.76 13.12 -5.18
N VAL A 72 -7.03 12.38 -4.34
CA VAL A 72 -7.59 11.75 -3.13
C VAL A 72 -8.08 12.80 -2.15
N ILE A 73 -7.29 13.86 -1.89
CA ILE A 73 -7.70 14.98 -1.02
C ILE A 73 -8.97 15.65 -1.57
N THR A 74 -9.04 15.87 -2.89
CA THR A 74 -10.24 16.42 -3.54
C THR A 74 -11.46 15.53 -3.30
N ALA A 75 -11.33 14.22 -3.50
CA ALA A 75 -12.41 13.27 -3.24
C ALA A 75 -12.84 13.22 -1.76
N ILE A 76 -11.89 13.38 -0.82
CA ILE A 76 -12.18 13.52 0.60
C ILE A 76 -13.00 14.78 0.86
N ASN A 77 -12.57 15.92 0.31
CA ASN A 77 -13.25 17.20 0.51
C ASN A 77 -14.67 17.22 -0.07
N THR A 78 -14.89 16.58 -1.22
CA THR A 78 -16.23 16.43 -1.81
C THR A 78 -17.16 15.65 -0.88
N ARG A 79 -16.67 14.59 -0.23
CA ARG A 79 -17.49 13.72 0.62
C ARG A 79 -17.63 14.22 2.06
N ARG A 80 -16.60 14.88 2.59
CA ARG A 80 -16.55 15.40 3.95
C ARG A 80 -15.84 16.76 3.98
N PRO A 81 -16.56 17.85 3.66
CA PRO A 81 -15.97 19.18 3.64
C PRO A 81 -15.56 19.64 5.05
N GLY A 82 -14.57 20.55 5.12
CA GLY A 82 -14.14 21.19 6.37
C GLY A 82 -13.17 20.37 7.22
N LEU A 83 -12.60 19.28 6.69
CA LEU A 83 -11.53 18.56 7.36
C LEU A 83 -10.22 19.37 7.31
N LYS A 84 -9.52 19.40 8.45
CA LYS A 84 -8.18 20.01 8.53
C LYS A 84 -7.16 19.15 7.75
N PRO A 85 -6.13 19.74 7.12
CA PRO A 85 -5.13 19.00 6.35
C PRO A 85 -4.46 17.84 7.12
N ALA A 86 -4.09 18.08 8.38
CA ALA A 86 -3.50 17.04 9.22
C ALA A 86 -4.40 15.80 9.37
N LYS A 87 -5.73 16.00 9.45
CA LYS A 87 -6.68 14.88 9.53
C LYS A 87 -6.87 14.20 8.18
N GLN A 88 -6.76 14.93 7.07
CA GLN A 88 -6.78 14.33 5.72
C GLN A 88 -5.59 13.40 5.53
N HIS A 89 -4.37 13.82 5.88
CA HIS A 89 -3.18 12.97 5.78
C HIS A 89 -3.31 11.69 6.62
N MET A 90 -3.82 11.82 7.85
CA MET A 90 -4.11 10.65 8.70
C MET A 90 -5.13 9.71 8.06
N LEU A 91 -6.18 10.22 7.41
CA LEU A 91 -7.13 9.37 6.69
C LEU A 91 -6.50 8.72 5.45
N MET A 92 -5.61 9.41 4.75
CA MET A 92 -4.90 8.88 3.59
C MET A 92 -4.01 7.69 3.95
N PHE A 93 -3.41 7.67 5.15
CA PHE A 93 -2.71 6.49 5.66
C PHE A 93 -3.60 5.23 5.67
N PHE A 94 -4.83 5.36 6.19
CA PHE A 94 -5.79 4.25 6.20
C PHE A 94 -6.30 3.91 4.80
N MET A 95 -6.48 4.90 3.93
CA MET A 95 -6.89 4.67 2.53
C MET A 95 -5.85 3.87 1.77
N GLN A 96 -4.58 4.29 1.82
CA GLN A 96 -3.48 3.59 1.18
C GLN A 96 -3.35 2.16 1.73
N GLY A 97 -3.40 1.98 3.05
CA GLY A 97 -3.28 0.67 3.69
C GLY A 97 -4.39 -0.30 3.29
N HIS A 98 -5.66 0.11 3.39
CA HIS A 98 -6.80 -0.72 2.97
C HIS A 98 -6.80 -0.99 1.46
N HIS A 99 -6.42 0.00 0.64
CA HIS A 99 -6.37 -0.20 -0.82
C HIS A 99 -5.28 -1.21 -1.20
N LEU A 100 -4.07 -1.07 -0.64
CA LEU A 100 -2.98 -2.02 -0.84
C LEU A 100 -3.37 -3.42 -0.38
N ALA A 101 -4.02 -3.54 0.78
CA ALA A 101 -4.40 -4.83 1.31
C ALA A 101 -5.42 -5.57 0.45
N TRP A 102 -6.44 -4.87 -0.07
CA TRP A 102 -7.50 -5.47 -0.87
C TRP A 102 -7.16 -5.63 -2.35
N ARG A 103 -6.35 -4.72 -2.91
CA ARG A 103 -6.14 -4.59 -4.36
C ARG A 103 -4.70 -4.83 -4.80
N ASP A 104 -3.79 -5.01 -3.85
CA ASP A 104 -2.37 -5.21 -4.09
C ASP A 104 -1.71 -4.10 -4.94
N ARG A 105 -2.30 -2.90 -4.92
CA ARG A 105 -1.82 -1.72 -5.64
C ARG A 105 -1.94 -0.47 -4.77
N ALA A 106 -1.05 0.48 -4.99
CA ALA A 106 -1.10 1.78 -4.34
C ALA A 106 -2.36 2.55 -4.79
N LEU A 107 -2.99 3.27 -3.86
CA LEU A 107 -4.05 4.22 -4.21
C LEU A 107 -3.45 5.46 -4.85
N PHE A 108 -2.32 5.91 -4.30
CA PHE A 108 -1.51 7.01 -4.80
C PHE A 108 -0.01 6.72 -4.65
N ASP A 109 0.82 7.38 -5.47
CA ASP A 109 2.24 7.07 -5.60
C ASP A 109 3.16 7.98 -4.78
N GLU A 110 2.63 9.09 -4.28
CA GLU A 110 3.39 10.03 -3.47
C GLU A 110 3.87 9.38 -2.16
N PRO A 111 5.12 9.65 -1.76
CA PRO A 111 5.68 9.06 -0.55
C PRO A 111 4.95 9.58 0.70
N MET A 112 4.73 8.68 1.66
CA MET A 112 4.25 9.03 2.99
C MET A 112 5.40 9.02 3.98
N HIS A 113 5.49 10.07 4.78
CA HIS A 113 6.51 10.21 5.81
C HIS A 113 5.89 10.13 7.20
N ALA A 114 6.49 9.32 8.06
CA ALA A 114 6.19 9.26 9.47
C ALA A 114 6.74 10.50 10.17
N THR A 115 5.86 11.24 10.86
CA THR A 115 6.22 12.44 11.60
C THR A 115 5.68 12.36 13.03
N GLU A 116 6.11 13.28 13.91
CA GLU A 116 5.56 13.40 15.27
C GLU A 116 4.03 13.60 15.25
N ARG A 117 3.51 14.20 14.16
CA ARG A 117 2.08 14.47 13.95
C ARG A 117 1.34 13.30 13.28
N ALA A 118 1.91 12.10 13.32
CA ALA A 118 1.50 10.88 12.63
C ALA A 118 2.07 10.77 11.20
N VAL A 119 1.48 11.42 10.21
CA VAL A 119 1.86 11.21 8.81
C VAL A 119 1.78 12.51 8.01
N GLU A 120 2.72 12.66 7.08
CA GLU A 120 2.78 13.74 6.12
C GLU A 120 2.94 13.18 4.71
N ILE A 121 2.31 13.84 3.75
CA ILE A 121 2.28 13.45 2.34
C ILE A 121 2.53 14.73 1.56
N ASP A 122 3.51 14.70 0.66
CA ASP A 122 3.77 15.81 -0.24
C ASP A 122 2.79 15.74 -1.42
N ALA A 123 1.56 16.18 -1.15
CA ALA A 123 0.56 16.36 -2.18
C ALA A 123 0.85 17.69 -2.89
N SER A 124 1.60 17.64 -4.00
CA SER A 124 1.80 18.80 -4.85
C SER A 124 0.44 19.31 -5.31
N ALA A 125 0.11 20.53 -4.89
CA ALA A 125 -1.19 21.16 -5.15
C ALA A 125 -1.32 21.72 -6.57
N ASP A 126 -0.40 21.36 -7.47
CA ASP A 126 -0.26 22.04 -8.76
C ASP A 126 -1.03 21.31 -9.86
N SER A 127 -1.89 22.07 -10.55
CA SER A 127 -2.83 21.67 -11.60
C SER A 127 -4.08 20.89 -11.17
N ALA A 128 -5.15 21.11 -11.95
CA ALA A 128 -6.41 20.40 -11.85
C ALA A 128 -6.19 18.91 -12.15
N GLU A 129 -5.85 18.18 -11.09
CA GLU A 129 -5.64 16.74 -11.14
C GLU A 129 -6.93 16.04 -11.59
N PRO A 130 -6.83 15.02 -12.45
CA PRO A 130 -7.99 14.32 -12.97
C PRO A 130 -8.78 13.68 -11.83
N GLN A 131 -10.11 13.85 -11.85
CA GLN A 131 -10.99 13.27 -10.85
C GLN A 131 -10.85 11.75 -10.80
N ILE A 132 -10.90 11.19 -9.60
CA ILE A 132 -10.90 9.74 -9.39
C ILE A 132 -12.17 9.16 -10.00
N THR A 133 -12.00 8.38 -11.06
CA THR A 133 -13.08 7.62 -11.71
C THR A 133 -13.04 6.13 -11.37
N ASP A 134 -11.93 5.64 -10.83
CA ASP A 134 -11.75 4.26 -10.41
C ASP A 134 -12.69 3.90 -9.24
N GLU A 135 -13.61 2.98 -9.48
CA GLU A 135 -14.61 2.57 -8.49
C GLU A 135 -13.95 1.91 -7.27
N ALA A 136 -12.85 1.18 -7.47
CA ALA A 136 -12.10 0.56 -6.39
C ALA A 136 -11.55 1.60 -5.40
N ALA A 137 -10.89 2.64 -5.93
CA ALA A 137 -10.42 3.78 -5.17
C ALA A 137 -11.57 4.49 -4.44
N LEU A 138 -12.67 4.79 -5.14
CA LEU A 138 -13.83 5.47 -4.56
C LEU A 138 -14.50 4.65 -3.44
N ASN A 139 -14.53 3.32 -3.57
CA ASN A 139 -15.04 2.42 -2.54
C ASN A 139 -14.13 2.39 -1.31
N THR A 140 -12.81 2.33 -1.48
CA THR A 140 -11.87 2.43 -0.35
C THR A 140 -11.99 3.78 0.37
N ILE A 141 -12.06 4.88 -0.37
CA ILE A 141 -12.25 6.23 0.20
C ILE A 141 -13.57 6.29 0.98
N GLY A 142 -14.66 5.79 0.41
CA GLY A 142 -15.97 5.73 1.07
C GLY A 142 -15.93 4.93 2.36
N TYR A 143 -15.32 3.74 2.34
CA TYR A 143 -15.14 2.90 3.51
C TYR A 143 -14.35 3.59 4.63
N VAL A 144 -13.18 4.15 4.30
CA VAL A 144 -12.33 4.79 5.30
C VAL A 144 -12.99 6.02 5.90
N ILE A 145 -13.68 6.83 5.08
CA ILE A 145 -14.45 7.95 5.61
C ILE A 145 -15.53 7.43 6.56
N ALA A 146 -16.34 6.45 6.17
CA ALA A 146 -17.40 5.93 7.03
C ALA A 146 -16.87 5.39 8.37
N ARG A 147 -15.71 4.73 8.37
CA ARG A 147 -15.13 4.07 9.54
C ARG A 147 -14.33 5.00 10.45
N TYR A 148 -13.46 5.84 9.89
CA TYR A 148 -12.44 6.54 10.66
C TYR A 148 -12.70 8.04 10.80
N SER A 149 -13.56 8.63 9.96
CA SER A 149 -13.71 10.08 9.96
C SER A 149 -14.41 10.63 11.22
N ALA A 150 -15.15 9.79 11.95
CA ALA A 150 -15.75 10.13 13.25
C ALA A 150 -14.73 10.23 14.39
N LEU A 151 -13.58 9.54 14.27
CA LEU A 151 -12.53 9.54 15.30
C LEU A 151 -11.89 10.91 15.46
N SER A 152 -11.42 11.20 16.67
CA SER A 152 -10.68 12.43 16.92
C SER A 152 -9.31 12.37 16.24
N PRO A 153 -8.68 13.53 15.93
CA PRO A 153 -7.31 13.53 15.43
C PRO A 153 -6.31 12.83 16.36
N ALA A 154 -6.56 12.86 17.68
CA ALA A 154 -5.71 12.20 18.66
C ALA A 154 -5.83 10.67 18.56
N ASP A 155 -7.06 10.15 18.42
CA ASP A 155 -7.28 8.70 18.27
C ASP A 155 -6.68 8.18 16.96
N LEU A 156 -6.88 8.91 15.86
CA LEU A 156 -6.26 8.57 14.58
C LEU A 156 -4.73 8.53 14.68
N ARG A 157 -4.13 9.53 15.34
CA ARG A 157 -2.70 9.55 15.59
C ARG A 157 -2.27 8.34 16.42
N THR A 158 -2.96 8.00 17.50
CA THR A 158 -2.64 6.85 18.34
C THR A 158 -2.66 5.55 17.54
N LEU A 159 -3.70 5.33 16.72
CA LEU A 159 -3.80 4.14 15.85
C LEU A 159 -2.65 4.06 14.84
N ILE A 160 -2.27 5.19 14.23
CA ILE A 160 -1.15 5.25 13.28
C ILE A 160 0.17 4.96 14.01
N GLN A 161 0.41 5.58 15.16
CA GLN A 161 1.65 5.42 15.93
C GLN A 161 1.81 4.01 16.52
N ALA A 162 0.70 3.32 16.78
CA ALA A 162 0.70 1.91 17.17
C ALA A 162 1.03 0.94 16.02
N SER A 163 1.00 1.40 14.76
CA SER A 163 1.26 0.54 13.60
C SER A 163 2.75 0.25 13.41
N GLN A 164 3.07 -1.01 13.11
CA GLN A 164 4.43 -1.43 12.73
C GLN A 164 5.06 -0.60 11.58
N PRO A 165 4.33 -0.26 10.49
CA PRO A 165 4.90 0.55 9.41
C PRO A 165 5.35 1.94 9.89
N TRP A 166 4.57 2.58 10.77
CA TRP A 166 4.95 3.87 11.34
C TRP A 166 6.16 3.74 12.28
N GLN A 167 6.12 2.78 13.20
CA GLN A 167 7.20 2.57 14.16
C GLN A 167 8.54 2.31 13.46
N THR A 168 8.53 1.49 12.41
CA THR A 168 9.72 1.19 11.61
C THR A 168 10.26 2.42 10.88
N ALA A 169 9.36 3.23 10.31
CA ALA A 169 9.75 4.48 9.68
C ALA A 169 10.37 5.47 10.69
N THR A 170 9.94 5.47 11.95
CA THR A 170 10.49 6.36 13.00
C THR A 170 11.76 5.88 13.70
N LYS A 171 12.30 4.71 13.33
CA LYS A 171 13.54 4.21 13.95
C LYS A 171 14.72 5.14 13.63
N PRO A 172 15.66 5.33 14.58
CA PRO A 172 16.88 6.08 14.31
C PRO A 172 17.64 5.49 13.10
N GLY A 173 18.03 6.35 12.15
CA GLY A 173 18.71 5.93 10.93
C GLY A 173 17.78 5.50 9.79
N SER A 174 16.46 5.56 9.97
CA SER A 174 15.48 5.40 8.89
C SER A 174 15.21 6.74 8.19
N GLU A 175 14.84 6.71 6.92
CA GLU A 175 14.52 7.91 6.11
C GLU A 175 13.15 8.52 6.45
N SER A 176 12.52 8.08 7.54
CA SER A 176 11.14 8.44 7.93
C SER A 176 10.08 8.08 6.89
N ARG A 177 10.43 7.42 5.78
CA ARG A 177 9.50 6.96 4.76
C ARG A 177 8.75 5.71 5.24
N ILE A 178 7.43 5.71 5.02
CA ILE A 178 6.58 4.55 5.29
C ILE A 178 6.58 3.64 4.05
N GLU A 179 7.12 2.44 4.21
CA GLU A 179 7.19 1.45 3.14
C GLU A 179 5.82 0.82 2.83
N TRP A 180 5.43 0.82 1.56
CA TRP A 180 4.13 0.27 1.13
C TRP A 180 4.03 -1.24 1.39
N ALA A 181 5.13 -1.97 1.31
CA ALA A 181 5.15 -3.40 1.62
C ALA A 181 4.77 -3.66 3.09
N LEU A 182 5.30 -2.87 4.02
CA LEU A 182 4.95 -2.96 5.45
C LEU A 182 3.52 -2.51 5.71
N LEU A 183 3.06 -1.49 5.00
CA LEU A 183 1.69 -1.01 5.11
C LEU A 183 0.69 -2.07 4.60
N ARG A 184 0.96 -2.68 3.44
CA ARG A 184 0.16 -3.78 2.90
C ARG A 184 0.09 -4.95 3.88
N ASP A 185 1.25 -5.41 4.36
CA ASP A 185 1.33 -6.52 5.30
C ASP A 185 0.54 -6.24 6.58
N TRP A 186 0.73 -5.06 7.17
CA TRP A 186 0.01 -4.66 8.38
C TRP A 186 -1.51 -4.69 8.23
N PHE A 187 -2.04 -4.24 7.08
CA PHE A 187 -3.48 -4.20 6.81
C PHE A 187 -4.05 -5.52 6.25
N GLN A 188 -3.21 -6.42 5.72
CA GLN A 188 -3.63 -7.76 5.27
C GLN A 188 -3.74 -8.77 6.41
N ARG A 189 -3.06 -8.55 7.54
CA ARG A 189 -3.09 -9.45 8.69
C ARG A 189 -4.54 -9.65 9.16
N PRO A 190 -5.03 -10.91 9.27
CA PRO A 190 -6.35 -11.17 9.81
C PRO A 190 -6.44 -10.68 11.26
N ASP A 191 -7.60 -10.17 11.66
CA ASP A 191 -7.92 -9.69 13.02
C ASP A 191 -7.70 -10.77 14.12
N GLU A 192 -7.51 -12.03 13.73
CA GLU A 192 -7.14 -13.15 14.60
C GLU A 192 -5.69 -13.55 14.33
N THR A 193 -4.78 -12.99 15.09
CA THR A 193 -3.61 -13.77 15.53
C THR A 193 -3.84 -14.01 17.02
N ASP A 194 -4.47 -15.15 17.34
CA ASP A 194 -4.52 -15.72 18.70
C ASP A 194 -3.13 -16.32 19.03
N ASP A 195 -2.08 -15.56 18.73
CA ASP A 195 -0.69 -15.94 18.96
C ASP A 195 -0.31 -15.36 20.33
N PRO A 196 0.00 -16.22 21.32
CA PRO A 196 0.35 -15.78 22.67
C PRO A 196 1.66 -14.98 22.73
N ASP A 197 2.46 -14.98 21.66
CA ASP A 197 3.67 -14.16 21.52
C ASP A 197 3.44 -12.87 20.70
N ASP A 198 2.21 -12.62 20.23
CA ASP A 198 1.87 -11.34 19.61
C ASP A 198 1.65 -10.28 20.69
N GLU A 199 2.66 -9.43 20.91
CA GLU A 199 2.63 -8.32 21.90
C GLU A 199 1.59 -7.22 21.58
N ARG A 200 0.72 -7.43 20.58
CA ARG A 200 -0.36 -6.52 20.22
C ARG A 200 -1.57 -6.72 21.13
N PRO A 201 -2.24 -5.63 21.56
CA PRO A 201 -3.50 -5.74 22.25
C PRO A 201 -4.53 -6.39 21.32
N ASN A 202 -5.04 -7.56 21.71
CA ASN A 202 -6.06 -8.28 20.96
C ASN A 202 -7.38 -7.49 20.93
N ARG A 203 -8.34 -7.93 20.12
CA ARG A 203 -9.66 -7.28 19.99
C ARG A 203 -10.38 -7.10 21.33
N ALA A 204 -10.18 -7.98 22.30
CA ALA A 204 -10.75 -7.84 23.64
C ALA A 204 -10.06 -6.73 24.44
N GLU A 205 -8.76 -6.53 24.25
CA GLU A 205 -7.98 -5.45 24.88
C GLU A 205 -8.27 -4.09 24.23
N VAL A 206 -8.44 -4.05 22.92
CA VAL A 206 -8.94 -2.85 22.21
C VAL A 206 -10.37 -2.54 22.64
N ALA A 207 -11.26 -3.54 22.72
CA ALA A 207 -12.63 -3.34 23.22
C ALA A 207 -12.67 -2.93 24.69
N ALA A 208 -11.75 -3.41 25.53
CA ALA A 208 -11.62 -2.99 26.92
C ALA A 208 -11.11 -1.54 27.03
N ALA A 209 -10.15 -1.15 26.17
CA ALA A 209 -9.69 0.23 26.07
C ALA A 209 -10.80 1.17 25.57
N GLU A 210 -11.58 0.74 24.57
CA GLU A 210 -12.77 1.45 24.07
C GLU A 210 -13.86 1.57 25.15
N ALA A 211 -14.12 0.50 25.91
CA ALA A 211 -15.08 0.52 27.01
C ALA A 211 -14.62 1.44 28.16
N TYR A 212 -13.32 1.44 28.47
CA TYR A 212 -12.73 2.35 29.45
C TYR A 212 -12.85 3.82 29.00
N LEU A 213 -12.53 4.13 27.74
CA LEU A 213 -12.68 5.46 27.16
C LEU A 213 -14.16 5.92 27.14
N ALA A 214 -15.08 5.03 26.77
CA ALA A 214 -16.52 5.29 26.80
C ALA A 214 -17.06 5.53 28.22
N SER A 215 -16.50 4.87 29.24
CA SER A 215 -16.87 5.07 30.65
C SER A 215 -16.39 6.42 31.21
N ARG A 216 -15.27 6.94 30.71
CA ARG A 216 -14.69 8.23 31.10
C ARG A 216 -15.40 9.43 30.46
N ALA A 217 -16.04 9.24 29.30
CA ALA A 217 -16.81 10.26 28.59
C ALA A 217 -18.23 10.48 29.18
N ARG A 218 -18.68 9.64 30.12
CA ARG A 218 -20.01 9.73 30.76
C ARG A 218 -20.00 10.36 32.17
N LYS A 219 -18.90 10.99 32.57
CA LYS A 219 -18.75 11.64 33.88
C LYS A 219 -18.43 13.12 33.69
#